data_AF-A0A2W0A1F3-F1
#
_entry.id   AF-A0A2W0A1F3-F1
#
_cell.length_a   1.000
_cell.length_b   1.000
_cell.length_c   1.000
_cell.angle_alpha   90.00
_cell.angle_beta   90.00
_cell.angle_gamma   90.00
#
_symmetry.space_group_name_H-M   'P 1'
#
loop_
_entity.id
_entity.type
_entity.pdbx_description
1 polymer ?
#
loop_
_entity_poly.entity_id
_entity_poly.type
_entity_poly.pdbx_seq_one_letter_code
_entity_poly.pdbx_strand_id
1 'polypeptide(L)'
;MQISVGDQLATLTDSNGTFQFDGLPAGQTGITARKPGFFTEQELGATHFEQPNVTISANAAPVTLKLIPGGVIFGHVANADGEAIEDVPVRLHYLHLIDGRKRWDQGRATQTDEQGAFRISNLQPGSYYLTAGPRRQDFIFGGGRHSTPARGYPEVFYPAGT
;
A
#
# COMPACT_ATOMS: atom_id res chain seq x y z
N MET A 1 3.39 -15.12 9.43
CA MET A 1 2.41 -14.04 9.74
C MET A 1 2.42 -13.87 11.24
N GLN A 2 2.31 -12.66 11.77
CA GLN A 2 2.24 -12.44 13.21
C GLN A 2 0.78 -12.35 13.64
N ILE A 3 0.41 -13.08 14.69
CA ILE A 3 -0.89 -12.98 15.34
C ILE A 3 -0.67 -12.39 16.73
N SER A 4 -1.52 -11.46 17.14
CA SER A 4 -1.52 -10.89 18.48
C SER A 4 -2.89 -11.02 19.14
N VAL A 5 -2.89 -11.29 20.44
CA VAL A 5 -4.09 -11.39 21.29
C VAL A 5 -4.01 -10.30 22.36
N GLY A 6 -4.97 -9.37 22.34
CA GLY A 6 -4.87 -8.13 23.11
C GLY A 6 -3.57 -7.35 22.82
N ASP A 7 -3.09 -6.60 23.81
CA ASP A 7 -1.87 -5.78 23.69
C ASP A 7 -0.59 -6.48 24.17
N GLN A 8 -0.69 -7.72 24.68
CA GLN A 8 0.39 -8.33 25.49
C GLN A 8 0.96 -9.64 24.92
N LEU A 9 0.25 -10.34 24.04
CA LEU A 9 0.68 -11.64 23.54
C LEU A 9 0.75 -11.64 22.02
N ALA A 10 1.87 -12.10 21.47
CA ALA A 10 2.04 -12.28 20.04
C ALA A 10 2.82 -13.56 19.71
N THR A 11 2.48 -14.18 18.58
CA THR A 11 3.15 -15.36 18.05
C THR A 11 3.26 -15.29 16.53
N LEU A 12 4.15 -16.09 15.95
CA LEU A 12 4.25 -16.26 14.50
C LEU A 12 3.50 -17.51 14.07
N THR A 13 2.82 -17.44 12.93
CA THR A 13 2.28 -18.62 12.27
C THR A 13 3.37 -19.48 11.67
N ASP A 14 3.15 -20.79 11.65
CA ASP A 14 3.99 -21.75 10.93
C ASP A 14 3.82 -21.64 9.39
N SER A 15 4.46 -22.55 8.66
CA SER A 15 4.38 -22.62 7.18
C SER A 15 2.99 -22.98 6.65
N ASN A 16 2.14 -23.60 7.47
CA ASN A 16 0.78 -23.97 7.14
C ASN A 16 -0.23 -22.87 7.53
N GLY A 17 0.24 -21.75 8.12
CA GLY A 17 -0.60 -20.65 8.59
C GLY A 17 -1.25 -20.88 9.96
N THR A 18 -0.82 -21.92 10.69
CA THR A 18 -1.37 -22.28 12.00
C THR A 18 -0.62 -21.54 13.12
N PHE A 19 -1.30 -21.24 14.22
CA PHE A 19 -0.73 -20.63 15.42
C PHE A 19 -1.40 -21.19 16.69
N GLN A 20 -0.71 -21.12 17.82
CA GLN A 20 -1.22 -21.55 19.12
C GLN A 20 -0.86 -20.51 20.19
N PHE A 21 -1.79 -20.29 21.12
CA PHE A 21 -1.57 -19.55 22.35
C PHE A 21 -2.02 -20.42 23.53
N ASP A 22 -1.15 -20.59 24.51
CA ASP A 22 -1.44 -21.35 25.73
C ASP A 22 -1.71 -20.41 26.90
N GLY A 23 -2.54 -20.85 27.85
CA GLY A 23 -2.77 -20.11 29.10
C GLY A 23 -3.55 -18.79 28.95
N LEU A 24 -4.31 -18.61 27.86
CA LEU A 24 -5.15 -17.43 27.69
C LEU A 24 -6.28 -17.39 28.74
N PRO A 25 -6.50 -16.25 29.42
CA PRO A 25 -7.64 -16.08 30.31
C PRO A 25 -8.96 -16.28 29.55
N ALA A 26 -9.90 -17.00 30.17
CA ALA A 26 -11.24 -17.13 29.60
C ALA A 26 -11.92 -15.75 29.55
N GLY A 27 -12.61 -15.46 28.45
CA GLY A 27 -13.24 -14.17 28.22
C GLY A 27 -13.24 -13.78 26.75
N GLN A 28 -13.71 -12.56 26.47
CA GLN A 28 -13.62 -11.97 25.14
C GLN A 28 -12.30 -11.22 25.00
N THR A 29 -11.62 -11.43 23.88
CA THR A 29 -10.38 -10.71 23.57
C THR A 29 -10.32 -10.39 22.09
N GLY A 30 -9.71 -9.25 21.75
CA GLY A 30 -9.45 -8.88 20.37
C GLY A 30 -8.25 -9.65 19.82
N ILE A 31 -8.36 -10.16 18.59
CA ILE A 31 -7.25 -10.78 17.88
C ILE A 31 -6.89 -9.93 16.66
N THR A 32 -5.60 -9.71 16.43
CA THR A 32 -5.10 -9.03 15.24
C THR A 32 -4.08 -9.89 14.51
N ALA A 33 -4.03 -9.75 13.18
CA ALA A 33 -3.02 -10.38 12.34
C ALA A 33 -2.23 -9.31 11.59
N ARG A 34 -0.92 -9.50 11.48
CA ARG A 34 -0.03 -8.66 10.68
C ARG A 34 0.83 -9.54 9.78
N LYS A 35 0.90 -9.18 8.49
CA LYS A 35 1.79 -9.82 7.53
C LYS A 35 2.37 -8.74 6.60
N PRO A 36 3.69 -8.63 6.45
CA PRO A 36 4.28 -7.69 5.51
C PRO A 36 3.72 -7.88 4.09
N GLY A 37 3.34 -6.78 3.43
CA GLY A 37 2.72 -6.82 2.11
C GLY A 37 1.21 -7.08 2.12
N PHE A 38 0.56 -7.09 3.28
CA PHE A 38 -0.88 -7.27 3.42
C PHE A 38 -1.46 -6.21 4.34
N PHE A 39 -2.75 -5.93 4.17
CA PHE A 39 -3.51 -4.94 4.93
C PHE A 39 -4.76 -5.57 5.53
N THR A 40 -5.12 -5.10 6.72
CA THR A 40 -6.44 -5.30 7.31
C THR A 40 -7.44 -4.31 6.72
N GLU A 41 -8.74 -4.60 6.82
CA GLU A 41 -9.80 -3.66 6.45
C GLU A 41 -9.71 -2.35 7.27
N GLN A 42 -9.28 -2.44 8.52
CA GLN A 42 -9.01 -1.28 9.38
C GLN A 42 -7.92 -0.38 8.79
N GLU A 43 -6.80 -0.95 8.35
CA GLU A 43 -5.70 -0.20 7.73
C GLU A 43 -6.09 0.42 6.39
N LEU A 44 -7.11 -0.13 5.72
CA LEU A 44 -7.71 0.44 4.50
C LEU A 44 -8.83 1.46 4.78
N GLY A 45 -9.11 1.78 6.05
CA GLY A 45 -10.08 2.79 6.42
C GLY A 45 -11.55 2.34 6.29
N ALA A 46 -11.82 1.03 6.41
CA ALA A 46 -13.19 0.53 6.44
C ALA A 46 -13.99 1.20 7.57
N THR A 47 -15.10 1.84 7.21
CA THR A 47 -15.96 2.59 8.15
C THR A 47 -16.68 1.70 9.17
N HIS A 48 -16.82 0.41 8.85
CA HIS A 48 -17.43 -0.61 9.69
C HIS A 48 -16.43 -1.74 9.87
N PHE A 49 -15.29 -1.44 10.49
CA PHE A 49 -14.36 -2.47 10.92
C PHE A 49 -14.73 -2.95 12.33
N GLU A 50 -15.32 -4.15 12.40
CA GLU A 50 -15.48 -4.90 13.64
C GLU A 50 -14.19 -5.69 13.86
N GLN A 51 -13.39 -5.27 14.84
CA GLN A 51 -12.20 -6.03 15.22
C GLN A 51 -12.68 -7.41 15.71
N PRO A 52 -12.14 -8.53 15.19
CA PRO A 52 -12.64 -9.85 15.53
C PRO A 52 -12.43 -10.12 17.02
N ASN A 53 -13.52 -10.08 17.76
CA ASN A 53 -13.59 -10.43 19.17
C ASN A 53 -13.82 -11.94 19.29
N VAL A 54 -12.93 -12.60 20.01
CA VAL A 54 -12.90 -14.04 20.14
C VAL A 54 -13.18 -14.41 21.58
N THR A 55 -14.13 -15.33 21.77
CA THR A 55 -14.41 -15.92 23.07
C THR A 55 -13.45 -17.06 23.33
N ILE A 56 -12.51 -16.85 24.26
CA ILE A 56 -11.59 -17.87 24.73
C ILE A 56 -12.36 -18.78 25.71
N SER A 57 -12.59 -20.03 25.29
CA SER A 57 -13.23 -21.09 26.08
C SER A 57 -12.77 -22.47 25.60
N ALA A 58 -13.07 -23.53 26.36
CA ALA A 58 -12.73 -24.90 25.99
C ALA A 58 -13.32 -25.34 24.64
N ASN A 59 -14.40 -24.70 24.18
CA ASN A 59 -15.07 -24.97 22.90
C ASN A 59 -15.02 -23.75 21.96
N ALA A 60 -13.94 -22.96 22.02
CA ALA A 60 -13.80 -21.79 21.15
C ALA A 60 -13.90 -22.19 19.67
N ALA A 61 -14.74 -21.48 18.92
CA ALA A 61 -14.85 -21.68 17.49
C ALA A 61 -13.59 -21.15 16.77
N PRO A 62 -13.18 -21.73 15.64
CA PRO A 62 -12.11 -21.19 14.81
C PRO A 62 -12.43 -19.77 14.34
N VAL A 63 -11.41 -18.92 14.30
CA VAL A 63 -11.53 -17.51 13.88
C VAL A 63 -10.79 -17.34 12.56
N THR A 64 -11.45 -16.75 11.59
CA THR A 64 -10.84 -16.44 10.28
C THR A 64 -10.45 -14.96 10.26
N LEU A 65 -9.15 -14.70 10.12
CA LEU A 65 -8.60 -13.36 9.95
C LEU A 65 -8.34 -13.12 8.47
N LYS A 66 -9.00 -12.14 7.88
CA LYS A 66 -8.82 -11.80 6.47
C LYS A 66 -7.78 -10.69 6.33
N LEU A 67 -6.85 -10.91 5.41
CA LEU A 67 -5.82 -9.95 5.04
C LEU A 67 -5.88 -9.73 3.53
N ILE A 68 -5.79 -8.48 3.12
CA ILE A 68 -5.87 -8.05 1.72
C ILE A 68 -4.44 -7.87 1.22
N PRO A 69 -3.99 -8.58 0.16
CA PRO A 69 -2.65 -8.41 -0.37
C PRO A 69 -2.47 -6.99 -0.91
N GLY A 70 -1.31 -6.41 -0.62
CA GLY A 70 -0.89 -5.14 -1.16
C GLY A 70 -0.52 -5.27 -2.63
N GLY A 71 -0.89 -4.26 -3.41
CA GLY A 71 -0.53 -4.15 -4.81
C GLY A 71 0.96 -3.86 -5.02
N VAL A 72 1.40 -4.13 -6.24
CA VAL A 72 2.72 -3.78 -6.75
C VAL A 72 2.55 -3.07 -8.07
N ILE A 73 3.14 -1.88 -8.21
CA ILE A 73 3.30 -1.19 -9.49
C ILE A 73 4.75 -1.29 -9.87
N PHE A 74 5.03 -1.75 -11.09
CA PHE A 74 6.38 -1.86 -11.63
C PHE A 74 6.38 -1.45 -13.10
N GLY A 75 7.54 -1.11 -13.62
CA GLY A 75 7.68 -0.71 -15.01
C GLY A 75 9.12 -0.37 -15.37
N HIS A 76 9.28 0.27 -16.52
CA HIS A 76 10.56 0.65 -17.10
C HIS A 76 10.48 2.09 -17.63
N VAL A 77 11.53 2.87 -17.42
CA VAL A 77 11.67 4.23 -17.96
C VAL A 77 12.77 4.22 -19.02
N ALA A 78 12.40 4.64 -20.22
CA ALA A 78 13.30 4.75 -21.36
C ALA A 78 13.22 6.14 -22.00
N ASN A 79 14.26 6.53 -22.74
CA ASN A 79 14.22 7.70 -23.61
C ASN A 79 13.46 7.41 -24.93
N ALA A 80 13.39 8.41 -25.81
CA ALA A 80 12.69 8.28 -27.10
C ALA A 80 13.34 7.24 -28.04
N ASP A 81 14.62 6.95 -27.83
CA ASP A 81 15.39 5.97 -28.59
C ASP A 81 15.30 4.56 -27.98
N GLY A 82 14.58 4.42 -26.85
CA GLY A 82 14.39 3.14 -26.15
C GLY A 82 15.50 2.80 -25.16
N GLU A 83 16.48 3.68 -24.95
CA GLU A 83 17.55 3.46 -23.98
C GLU A 83 17.03 3.66 -22.56
N ALA A 84 17.40 2.73 -21.67
CA ALA A 84 17.03 2.78 -20.26
C ALA A 84 17.61 4.03 -19.57
N ILE A 85 16.83 4.61 -18.65
CA ILE A 85 17.28 5.76 -17.86
C ILE A 85 17.32 5.37 -16.39
N GLU A 86 18.53 5.36 -15.84
CA GLU A 86 18.82 5.13 -14.43
C GLU A 86 18.52 6.37 -13.57
N ASP A 87 18.35 6.16 -12.26
CA ASP A 87 18.24 7.21 -11.23
C ASP A 87 17.04 8.16 -11.39
N VAL A 88 16.06 7.80 -12.23
CA VAL A 88 14.86 8.60 -12.44
C VAL A 88 13.96 8.47 -11.22
N PRO A 89 13.63 9.57 -10.51
CA PRO A 89 12.69 9.50 -9.41
C PRO A 89 11.29 9.16 -9.93
N VAL A 90 10.72 8.07 -9.45
CA VAL A 90 9.36 7.63 -9.72
C VAL A 90 8.52 7.84 -8.46
N ARG A 91 7.49 8.67 -8.56
CA ARG A 91 6.59 9.03 -7.45
C ARG A 91 5.17 8.63 -7.79
N LEU A 92 4.53 8.01 -6.81
CA LEU A 92 3.12 7.66 -6.86
C LEU A 92 2.30 8.69 -6.08
N HIS A 93 1.19 9.12 -6.66
CA HIS A 93 0.22 10.05 -6.09
C HIS A 93 -1.12 9.37 -5.98
N TYR A 94 -1.88 9.70 -4.96
CA TYR A 94 -3.23 9.18 -4.76
C TYR A 94 -4.18 10.29 -4.34
N LEU A 95 -5.47 10.03 -4.56
CA LEU A 95 -6.52 10.96 -4.20
C LEU A 95 -7.00 10.62 -2.78
N HIS A 96 -6.81 11.56 -1.86
CA HIS A 96 -7.28 11.45 -0.49
C HIS A 96 -8.48 12.39 -0.29
N LEU A 97 -9.53 11.90 0.37
CA LEU A 97 -10.69 12.71 0.75
C LEU A 97 -10.49 13.23 2.17
N ILE A 98 -10.25 14.53 2.32
CA ILE A 98 -10.10 15.20 3.61
C ILE A 98 -11.21 16.23 3.72
N ASP A 99 -12.04 16.14 4.75
CA ASP A 99 -13.20 17.03 4.98
C ASP A 99 -14.14 17.15 3.77
N GLY A 100 -14.37 16.02 3.09
CA GLY A 100 -15.21 15.97 1.88
C GLY A 100 -14.58 16.57 0.62
N ARG A 101 -13.31 17.00 0.68
CA ARG A 101 -12.57 17.55 -0.46
C ARG A 101 -11.51 16.58 -0.95
N LYS A 102 -11.47 16.40 -2.26
CA LYS A 102 -10.46 15.59 -2.96
C LYS A 102 -9.14 16.35 -3.00
N ARG A 103 -8.08 15.78 -2.43
CA ARG A 103 -6.72 16.31 -2.45
C ARG A 103 -5.75 15.26 -3.00
N TRP A 104 -4.88 15.68 -3.90
CA TRP A 104 -3.75 14.86 -4.32
C TRP A 104 -2.69 14.85 -3.20
N ASP A 105 -2.30 13.66 -2.81
CA ASP A 105 -1.20 13.44 -1.87
C ASP A 105 -0.12 12.57 -2.51
N GLN A 106 1.12 12.77 -2.07
CA GLN A 106 2.25 11.98 -2.55
C GLN A 106 2.39 10.73 -1.69
N GLY A 107 2.25 9.57 -2.31
CA GLY A 107 2.52 8.27 -1.69
C GLY A 107 3.99 7.86 -1.80
N ARG A 108 4.19 6.56 -1.99
CA ARG A 108 5.51 5.94 -2.10
C ARG A 108 6.28 6.48 -3.32
N ALA A 109 7.61 6.47 -3.21
CA ALA A 109 8.52 6.82 -4.29
C ALA A 109 9.68 5.82 -4.35
N THR A 110 10.27 5.68 -5.53
CA THR A 110 11.47 4.88 -5.81
C THR A 110 12.30 5.60 -6.88
N GLN A 111 13.46 5.05 -7.21
CA GLN A 111 14.21 5.39 -8.41
C GLN A 111 14.28 4.20 -9.35
N THR A 112 14.58 4.46 -10.62
CA THR A 112 14.91 3.43 -11.59
C THR A 112 16.32 2.90 -11.37
N ASP A 113 16.53 1.61 -11.64
CA ASP A 113 17.86 0.99 -11.62
C ASP A 113 18.64 1.22 -12.93
N GLU A 114 19.83 0.64 -13.03
CA GLU A 114 20.72 0.68 -14.23
C GLU A 114 20.02 0.18 -15.51
N GLN A 115 18.99 -0.66 -15.38
CA GLN A 115 18.19 -1.15 -16.50
C GLN A 115 16.91 -0.32 -16.68
N GLY A 116 16.79 0.85 -16.05
CA GLY A 116 15.62 1.71 -16.13
C GLY A 116 14.38 1.14 -15.45
N ALA A 117 14.48 0.00 -14.76
CA ALA A 117 13.36 -0.67 -14.14
C ALA A 117 13.05 -0.09 -12.75
N PHE A 118 11.78 -0.11 -12.36
CA PHE A 118 11.34 0.32 -11.04
C PHE A 118 10.25 -0.58 -10.48
N ARG A 119 10.14 -0.63 -9.15
CA ARG A 119 9.12 -1.38 -8.44
C ARG A 119 8.70 -0.68 -7.15
N ILE A 120 7.39 -0.46 -7.01
CA ILE A 120 6.76 0.08 -5.80
C ILE A 120 5.78 -0.96 -5.27
N SER A 121 6.09 -1.53 -4.10
CA SER A 121 5.29 -2.56 -3.45
C SER A 121 4.58 -2.06 -2.20
N ASN A 122 3.73 -2.91 -1.62
CA ASN A 122 2.97 -2.61 -0.41
C ASN A 122 2.07 -1.38 -0.60
N LEU A 123 1.34 -1.38 -1.73
CA LEU A 123 0.35 -0.38 -2.08
C LEU A 123 -1.03 -0.85 -1.62
N GLN A 124 -1.77 0.04 -1.00
CA GLN A 124 -3.17 -0.22 -0.71
C GLN A 124 -3.96 -0.35 -2.02
N PRO A 125 -5.05 -1.11 -2.07
CA PRO A 125 -5.93 -1.09 -3.23
C PRO A 125 -6.44 0.33 -3.50
N GLY A 126 -6.32 0.81 -4.73
CA GLY A 126 -6.75 2.16 -5.08
C GLY A 126 -6.26 2.62 -6.45
N SER A 127 -6.72 3.80 -6.85
CA SER A 127 -6.29 4.45 -8.08
C SER A 127 -5.11 5.39 -7.80
N TYR A 128 -4.08 5.26 -8.63
CA TYR A 128 -2.82 5.95 -8.46
C TYR A 128 -2.43 6.69 -9.74
N TYR A 129 -1.75 7.82 -9.58
CA TYR A 129 -1.06 8.53 -10.65
C TYR A 129 0.43 8.40 -10.47
N LEU A 130 1.15 8.08 -11.54
CA LEU A 130 2.60 7.91 -11.51
C LEU A 130 3.28 9.09 -12.21
N THR A 131 4.36 9.58 -11.63
CA THR A 131 5.22 10.59 -12.23
C THR A 131 6.66 10.09 -12.22
N ALA A 132 7.35 10.20 -13.35
CA ALA A 132 8.76 9.87 -13.49
C ALA A 132 9.54 11.11 -13.92
N GLY A 133 10.59 11.45 -13.18
CA GLY A 133 11.45 12.59 -13.48
C GLY A 133 11.72 13.51 -12.29
N PRO A 134 12.51 14.58 -12.50
CA PRO A 134 12.86 15.54 -11.45
C PRO A 134 11.61 16.13 -10.81
N ARG A 135 11.74 16.58 -9.55
CA ARG A 135 10.66 17.30 -8.85
C ARG A 135 10.35 18.54 -9.68
N ARG A 136 9.22 18.54 -10.40
CA ARG A 136 8.62 19.80 -10.80
C ARG A 136 8.10 20.43 -9.51
N GLN A 137 8.87 21.36 -8.92
CA GLN A 137 8.22 22.56 -8.41
C GLN A 137 7.37 23.07 -9.58
N ASP A 138 6.10 23.37 -9.36
CA ASP A 138 5.10 23.77 -10.37
C ASP A 138 4.23 22.65 -10.96
N PHE A 139 3.42 22.00 -10.10
CA PHE A 139 2.04 21.70 -10.50
C PHE A 139 1.13 22.82 -9.98
N ILE A 140 1.17 23.99 -10.63
CA ILE A 140 0.17 25.02 -10.43
C ILE A 140 -1.04 24.67 -11.31
N PHE A 141 -2.09 24.11 -10.71
CA PHE A 141 -3.43 24.19 -11.30
C PHE A 141 -3.92 25.64 -11.11
N GLY A 142 -3.62 26.49 -12.10
CA GLY A 142 -4.03 27.90 -12.08
C GLY A 142 -3.21 28.79 -13.02
N GLY A 143 -3.63 28.84 -14.29
CA GLY A 143 -3.43 29.92 -15.26
C GLY A 143 -2.10 30.71 -15.28
N GLY A 144 -1.31 30.48 -16.35
CA GLY A 144 -0.52 31.55 -16.96
C GLY A 144 1.01 31.38 -16.93
N ARG A 145 1.54 30.89 -18.06
CA ARG A 145 2.86 31.13 -18.70
C ARG A 145 4.09 31.28 -17.80
N HIS A 146 5.04 30.35 -17.95
CA HIS A 146 6.28 30.58 -18.71
C HIS A 146 6.97 29.23 -18.96
N SER A 147 7.32 28.98 -20.22
CA SER A 147 7.85 27.73 -20.75
C SER A 147 9.36 27.63 -20.58
N THR A 148 9.80 26.67 -19.77
CA THR A 148 11.06 25.95 -20.04
C THR A 148 10.65 24.52 -20.38
N PRO A 149 11.08 23.93 -21.52
CA PRO A 149 10.67 22.60 -21.87
C PRO A 149 11.39 21.61 -20.96
N ALA A 150 10.83 21.35 -19.78
CA ALA A 150 11.04 20.08 -19.12
C ALA A 150 10.48 19.05 -20.10
N ARG A 151 11.37 18.32 -20.79
CA ARG A 151 11.03 17.09 -21.52
C ARG A 151 10.44 16.12 -20.51
N GLY A 152 9.16 16.29 -20.24
CA GLY A 152 8.35 15.41 -19.45
C GLY A 152 7.90 14.28 -20.35
N TYR A 153 8.15 13.05 -19.92
CA TYR A 153 7.53 11.90 -20.53
C TYR A 153 6.01 12.02 -20.42
N PRO A 154 5.27 11.64 -21.47
CA PRO A 154 3.82 11.69 -21.46
C PRO A 154 3.23 10.81 -20.35
N GLU A 155 2.06 11.23 -19.88
CA GLU A 155 1.24 10.53 -18.90
C GLU A 155 0.85 9.15 -19.44
N VAL A 156 1.27 8.08 -18.76
CA VAL A 156 0.79 6.72 -19.07
C VAL A 156 -0.16 6.29 -17.96
N PHE A 157 -1.44 6.21 -18.31
CA PHE A 157 -2.50 5.71 -17.45
C PHE A 157 -2.48 4.18 -17.46
N TYR A 158 -2.25 3.56 -16.30
CA TYR A 158 -2.40 2.12 -16.13
C TYR A 158 -3.69 1.85 -15.35
N PRO A 159 -4.82 1.54 -16.02
CA PRO A 159 -5.94 0.93 -15.33
C PRO A 159 -5.51 -0.48 -14.94
N ALA A 160 -5.51 -0.78 -13.64
CA ALA A 160 -5.20 -2.12 -13.14
C ALA A 160 -6.14 -3.14 -13.81
N GLY A 161 -5.54 -4.13 -14.48
CA GLY A 161 -6.23 -5.31 -14.99
C GLY A 161 -6.69 -6.21 -13.84
N THR A 162 -7.83 -6.87 -14.10
CA THR A 162 -8.63 -7.75 -13.22
C THR A 162 -7.84 -8.78 -12.43
#